data_AF-A0A7X8K301-F1
#
_entry.id   AF-A0A7X8K301-F1
#
_cell.length_a   1.000
_cell.length_b   1.000
_cell.length_c   1.000
_cell.angle_alpha   90.00
_cell.angle_beta   90.00
_cell.angle_gamma   90.00
#
_symmetry.space_group_name_H-M   'P 1'
#
loop_
_entity.id
_entity.type
_entity.pdbx_description
1 polymer ?
#
loop_
_entity_poly.entity_id
_entity_poly.type
_entity_poly.pdbx_seq_one_letter_code
_entity_poly.pdbx_strand_id
1 'polypeptide(L)' 'MKRQIKRVAAIHDLSGFGRTSLAVVIPILSTMGIQVCSMPTAVLSTHTGGFEGYSFVDLTQFMEETVAHWEELNI' A
#
# COMPACT_ATOMS: atom_id res chain seq x y z
N MET A 1 0.62 29.24 -10.80
CA MET A 1 -0.25 28.23 -10.13
C MET A 1 0.64 27.21 -9.43
N LYS A 2 0.40 26.91 -8.14
CA LYS A 2 1.06 25.78 -7.48
C LYS A 2 0.54 24.49 -8.15
N ARG A 3 1.44 23.68 -8.71
CA ARG A 3 1.09 22.37 -9.25
C ARG A 3 0.65 21.49 -8.09
N GLN A 4 -0.64 21.19 -8.00
CA GLN A 4 -1.15 20.25 -6.99
C GLN A 4 -0.75 18.83 -7.40
N ILE A 5 -0.02 18.14 -6.52
CA ILE A 5 0.34 16.74 -6.72
C ILE A 5 -0.94 15.92 -6.57
N LYS A 6 -1.28 15.11 -7.58
CA LYS A 6 -2.42 14.19 -7.50
C LYS A 6 -2.11 13.11 -6.46
N ARG A 7 -3.12 12.70 -5.71
CA ARG A 7 -3.04 11.63 -4.71
C ARG A 7 -3.86 10.43 -5.16
N VAL A 8 -3.42 9.23 -4.77
CA VAL A 8 -4.18 8.01 -4.95
C VAL A 8 -4.02 7.10 -3.73
N ALA A 9 -5.13 6.57 -3.23
CA ALA A 9 -5.12 5.52 -2.22
C ALA A 9 -4.78 4.18 -2.90
N ALA A 10 -3.66 3.58 -2.52
CA ALA A 10 -3.23 2.28 -3.05
C ALA A 10 -3.53 1.19 -2.02
N ILE A 11 -4.56 0.38 -2.30
CA ILE A 11 -5.07 -0.65 -1.39
C ILE A 11 -4.60 -2.02 -1.89
N HIS A 12 -3.42 -2.44 -1.43
CA HIS A 12 -2.77 -3.68 -1.85
C HIS A 12 -1.93 -4.25 -0.70
N ASP A 13 -1.50 -5.52 -0.79
CA ASP A 13 -0.55 -6.08 0.16
C ASP A 13 0.86 -5.50 -0.02
N LEU A 14 1.71 -5.71 0.99
CA LEU A 14 3.14 -5.46 0.93
C LEU A 14 3.90 -6.78 1.07
N SER A 15 4.36 -7.32 -0.05
CA SER A 15 5.24 -8.49 -0.09
C SER A 15 6.71 -8.08 -0.04
N GLY A 16 7.47 -8.60 0.93
CA GLY A 16 8.89 -8.29 1.15
C GLY A 16 9.81 -8.73 0.02
N PHE A 17 9.47 -9.84 -0.65
CA PHE A 17 10.15 -10.35 -1.85
C PHE A 17 9.12 -10.70 -2.93
N GLY A 18 9.41 -10.41 -4.20
CA GLY A 18 8.54 -10.78 -5.32
C GLY A 18 8.25 -9.71 -6.36
N ARG A 19 8.53 -8.43 -6.04
CA ARG A 19 8.14 -7.29 -6.88
C ARG A 19 6.66 -7.37 -7.26
N THR A 20 5.78 -7.38 -6.26
CA THR A 20 4.32 -7.37 -6.42
C THR A 20 3.70 -6.21 -5.63
N SER A 21 2.43 -5.92 -5.91
CA SER A 21 1.56 -5.11 -5.03
C SER A 21 2.17 -3.74 -4.67
N LEU A 22 2.17 -3.31 -3.40
CA LEU A 22 2.70 -1.99 -3.02
C LEU A 22 4.18 -1.79 -3.42
N ALA A 23 4.99 -2.85 -3.45
CA ALA A 23 6.39 -2.77 -3.86
C ALA A 23 6.57 -2.39 -5.35
N VAL A 24 5.52 -2.57 -6.17
CA VAL A 24 5.48 -2.15 -7.59
C VAL A 24 4.70 -0.85 -7.76
N VAL A 25 3.55 -0.74 -7.10
CA VAL A 25 2.64 0.41 -7.23
C VAL A 25 3.31 1.72 -6.78
N ILE A 26 4.03 1.69 -5.65
CA ILE A 26 4.71 2.87 -5.09
C ILE A 26 5.72 3.48 -6.09
N PRO A 27 6.74 2.74 -6.58
CA PRO A 27 7.75 3.34 -7.47
C PRO A 27 7.18 3.76 -8.83
N ILE A 28 6.22 3.03 -9.41
CA ILE A 28 5.61 3.38 -10.70
C ILE A 28 4.88 4.72 -10.58
N LEU A 29 3.95 4.84 -9.62
CA LEU A 29 3.14 6.04 -9.48
C LEU A 29 3.96 7.25 -9.00
N SER A 30 4.95 7.01 -8.14
CA SER A 30 5.88 8.07 -7.72
C SER A 30 6.67 8.63 -8.91
N THR A 31 7.13 7.75 -9.81
CA THR A 31 7.81 8.16 -11.05
C THR A 31 6.89 8.94 -11.99
N MET A 32 5.59 8.62 -11.98
CA MET A 32 4.55 9.37 -12.70
C MET A 32 4.16 10.70 -12.04
N GLY A 33 4.79 11.07 -10.92
CA GLY A 33 4.52 12.32 -10.20
C GLY A 33 3.21 12.30 -9.40
N ILE A 34 2.72 11.12 -9.03
CA ILE A 34 1.52 10.92 -8.20
C ILE A 34 1.97 10.53 -6.79
N GLN A 35 1.39 11.17 -5.77
CA GLN A 35 1.59 10.76 -4.38
C GLN A 35 0.76 9.50 -4.11
N VAL A 36 1.44 8.43 -3.69
CA VAL A 36 0.79 7.21 -3.25
C VAL A 36 0.49 7.29 -1.75
N CYS A 37 -0.78 7.19 -1.40
CA CYS A 37 -1.25 7.02 -0.03
C CYS A 37 -1.46 5.51 0.21
N SER A 38 -0.45 4.84 0.73
CA SER A 38 -0.47 3.38 0.88
C SER A 38 -1.40 2.94 2.01
N MET A 39 -2.36 2.06 1.70
CA MET A 39 -3.19 1.34 2.67
C MET A 39 -2.90 -0.16 2.53
N PRO A 40 -1.95 -0.71 3.31
CA PRO A 40 -1.57 -2.11 3.18
C PRO A 40 -2.69 -3.03 3.67
N THR A 41 -3.08 -4.01 2.85
CA THR A 41 -4.10 -5.01 3.24
C THR A 41 -3.50 -6.17 4.05
N ALA A 42 -2.20 -6.43 3.84
CA ALA A 42 -1.43 -7.43 4.55
C ALA A 42 0.07 -7.15 4.40
N VAL A 43 0.89 -7.71 5.28
CA VAL A 43 2.35 -7.78 5.11
C VAL A 43 2.76 -9.24 4.95
N LEU A 44 3.53 -9.53 3.90
CA LEU A 44 4.03 -10.86 3.60
C LEU A 44 5.55 -10.86 3.49
N SER A 45 6.19 -11.97 3.90
CA SER A 45 7.63 -12.16 3.67
C SER A 45 7.98 -12.28 2.18
N THR A 46 7.15 -12.99 1.41
CA THR A 46 7.23 -13.15 -0.04
C THR A 46 5.81 -13.12 -0.62
N HIS A 47 5.67 -12.85 -1.92
CA HIS A 47 4.39 -13.10 -2.59
C HIS A 47 4.05 -14.60 -2.62
N THR A 48 2.78 -14.93 -2.85
CA THR A 48 2.28 -16.32 -2.82
C THR A 48 2.50 -17.10 -4.13
N GLY A 49 3.11 -16.48 -5.13
CA GLY A 49 3.32 -17.06 -6.45
C GLY A 49 4.57 -17.94 -6.52
N GLY A 50 4.47 -19.17 -6.02
CA GLY A 50 5.56 -20.16 -6.07
C GLY A 50 6.47 -20.17 -4.84
N PHE A 51 6.07 -19.51 -3.75
CA PHE A 51 6.73 -19.57 -2.46
C PHE A 51 5.84 -20.25 -1.43
N GLU A 52 6.41 -21.20 -0.68
CA GLU A 52 5.76 -21.89 0.43
C GLU A 52 6.32 -21.40 1.77
N GLY A 53 5.56 -21.54 2.86
CA GLY A 53 6.01 -21.18 4.20
C GLY A 53 6.19 -19.68 4.45
N TYR A 54 5.56 -18.82 3.63
CA TYR A 54 5.63 -17.37 3.80
C TYR A 54 4.99 -16.94 5.14
N SER A 55 5.61 -15.98 5.82
CA SER A 55 4.97 -15.26 6.93
C SER A 55 3.92 -14.29 6.40
N PHE A 56 2.79 -14.20 7.10
CA PHE A 56 1.63 -13.38 6.74
C PHE A 56 1.09 -12.66 7.98
N VAL A 57 0.86 -11.36 7.86
CA VAL A 57 0.17 -10.53 8.85
C VAL A 57 -1.04 -9.90 8.19
N ASP A 58 -2.22 -10.25 8.69
CA ASP A 58 -3.50 -9.63 8.28
C ASP A 58 -3.60 -8.22 8.87
N LEU A 59 -3.93 -7.23 8.04
CA LEU A 59 -4.10 -5.84 8.44
C LEU A 59 -5.55 -5.36 8.35
N THR A 60 -6.53 -6.27 8.27
CA THR A 60 -7.96 -5.91 8.17
C THR A 60 -8.39 -4.90 9.24
N GLN A 61 -8.09 -5.16 10.53
CA GLN A 61 -8.42 -4.21 11.60
C GLN A 61 -7.65 -2.89 11.48
N PHE A 62 -6.37 -2.96 11.11
CA PHE A 62 -5.52 -1.78 10.92
C PHE A 62 -6.04 -0.89 9.78
N MET A 63 -6.67 -1.46 8.76
CA MET A 63 -7.32 -0.69 7.69
C MET A 63 -8.49 0.15 8.23
N GLU A 64 -9.34 -0.42 9.08
CA GLU A 64 -10.46 0.32 9.70
C GLU A 64 -9.94 1.48 10.56
N GLU A 65 -8.91 1.23 11.38
CA GLU A 65 -8.24 2.26 12.19
C GLU A 65 -7.60 3.36 11.32
N THR A 66 -7.01 2.97 10.18
CA THR A 66 -6.41 3.91 9.22
C THR A 66 -7.47 4.81 8.59
N VAL A 67 -8.60 4.25 8.16
CA VAL A 67 -9.70 5.02 7.57
C VAL A 67 -10.28 6.00 8.59
N ALA A 68 -10.56 5.55 9.81
CA ALA A 68 -11.07 6.42 10.87
C ALA A 68 -10.14 7.60 11.14
N HIS A 69 -8.82 7.34 11.22
CA HIS A 69 -7.83 8.41 11.41
C HIS A 69 -7.73 9.35 10.19
N TRP A 70 -7.85 8.85 8.96
CA TRP A 70 -7.88 9.70 7.76
C TRP A 70 -9.12 10.60 7.73
N GLU A 71 -10.27 10.09 8.19
CA GLU A 71 -11.50 10.88 8.37
C GLU A 71 -11.31 11.99 9.41
N GLU A 72 -10.70 11.70 10.56
CA GLU A 72 -10.37 12.70 11.60
C GLU A 72 -9.47 13.82 11.07
N LEU A 73 -8.52 13.48 10.20
CA LEU A 73 -7.61 14.43 9.58
C LEU A 73 -8.21 15.16 8.37
N ASN A 74 -9.37 14.74 7.89
CA ASN A 74 -10.05 15.25 6.69
C ASN A 74 -9.12 15.27 5.46
N ILE A 75 -8.46 14.14 5.18
CA ILE A 75 -7.47 13.97 4.09
C ILE A 75 -7.94 13.06 2.96
#